data_AF-A0A6I0ELE0-F1
#
_entry.id   AF-A0A6I0ELE0-F1
#
_cell.length_a   1.000
_cell.length_b   1.000
_cell.length_c   1.000
_cell.angle_alpha   90.00
_cell.angle_beta   90.00
_cell.angle_gamma   90.00
#
_symmetry.space_group_name_H-M   'P 1'
#
loop_
_entity.id
_entity.type
_entity.pdbx_description
1 polymer ?
#
loop_
_entity_poly.entity_id
_entity_poly.type
_entity_poly.pdbx_seq_one_letter_code
_entity_poly.pdbx_strand_id
1 'polypeptide(L)'
;MRTKEKGESSVVAVVQEQLDAAIGATKCHQCGCLQQTVEALATTPAGKDALADKLSEARAVFKAKCYDCLGCAVCYPAIAANAFVEAFPDAGAGLDLCPTEAPEERGGWPPLPGDYHVLRYRAPVAVCVLNSGELALRLSRRALEGLAIVGTMHTENLGIERLIKNITSNPHIRFLLLCGEDTQKVVGHLPGQSLHSLFANGIDERGRIVGARGKRPVLRNVSPEEIAAFRRQIELISRIGEEREVAIVDEVDRLRRRDPGPYTAIVAAPAVEMVQGKEPERLVLDAGGYFVVYPDFRHARLTLEHYTNPGVLDCVIEGATPAALYATAIDRGLLTRLDHAAYLGRELARAEESLRTGRPYVQDRAPGEVLPVAVKPACGCGPEEVCHER
;
A
#
# COMPACT_ATOMS: atom_id res chain seq x y z
N MET A 1 -31.94 -38.50 21.75
CA MET A 1 -30.81 -38.35 22.69
C MET A 1 -29.62 -39.23 22.30
N ARG A 2 -29.73 -40.57 22.28
CA ARG A 2 -28.60 -41.47 21.99
C ARG A 2 -27.81 -41.25 20.68
N THR A 3 -28.44 -40.73 19.62
CA THR A 3 -27.74 -40.41 18.35
C THR A 3 -26.98 -39.09 18.40
N LYS A 4 -27.45 -38.12 19.20
CA LYS A 4 -26.80 -36.82 19.40
C LYS A 4 -25.58 -36.96 20.32
N GLU A 5 -25.72 -37.74 21.39
CA GLU A 5 -24.63 -38.09 22.33
C GLU A 5 -23.49 -38.87 21.65
N LYS A 6 -23.79 -39.81 20.73
CA LYS A 6 -22.75 -40.51 19.95
C LYS A 6 -22.01 -39.59 18.98
N GLY A 7 -22.69 -38.61 18.39
CA GLY A 7 -22.08 -37.62 17.50
C GLY A 7 -21.18 -36.64 18.26
N GLU A 8 -21.63 -36.13 19.40
CA GLU A 8 -20.86 -35.23 20.28
C GLU A 8 -19.61 -35.93 20.82
N SER A 9 -19.72 -37.19 21.26
CA SER A 9 -18.55 -37.99 21.71
C SER A 9 -17.52 -38.23 20.60
N SER A 10 -17.96 -38.46 19.36
CA SER A 10 -17.05 -38.63 18.22
C SER A 10 -16.30 -37.34 17.86
N VAL A 11 -16.92 -36.17 18.02
CA VAL A 11 -16.29 -34.90 17.66
C VAL A 11 -15.35 -34.41 18.76
N VAL A 12 -15.69 -34.65 20.03
CA VAL A 12 -14.77 -34.41 21.16
C VAL A 12 -13.46 -35.20 20.98
N ALA A 13 -13.53 -36.44 20.50
CA ALA A 13 -12.35 -37.23 20.20
C ALA A 13 -11.47 -36.58 19.10
N VAL A 14 -12.08 -36.01 18.06
CA VAL A 14 -11.34 -35.26 17.02
C VAL A 14 -10.66 -34.04 17.63
N VAL A 15 -11.35 -33.27 18.48
CA VAL A 15 -10.77 -32.10 19.15
C VAL A 15 -9.55 -32.52 19.99
N GLN A 16 -9.67 -33.60 20.76
CA GLN A 16 -8.57 -34.13 21.58
C GLN A 16 -7.38 -34.58 20.72
N GLU A 17 -7.62 -35.35 19.65
CA GLU A 17 -6.58 -35.81 18.72
C GLU A 17 -5.80 -34.63 18.09
N GLN A 18 -6.51 -33.59 17.67
CA GLN A 18 -5.86 -32.41 17.09
C GLN A 18 -5.09 -31.60 18.13
N LEU A 19 -5.56 -31.54 19.39
CA LEU A 19 -4.79 -30.94 20.48
C LEU A 19 -3.53 -31.76 20.79
N ASP A 20 -3.60 -33.09 20.77
CA ASP A 20 -2.42 -33.96 20.92
C ASP A 20 -1.38 -33.73 19.81
N ALA A 21 -1.85 -33.63 18.55
CA ALA A 21 -0.96 -33.30 17.43
C ALA A 21 -0.32 -31.91 17.58
N ALA A 22 -1.06 -30.91 18.10
CA ALA A 22 -0.51 -29.60 18.41
C ALA A 22 0.52 -29.64 19.56
N ILE A 23 0.26 -30.43 20.61
CA ILE A 23 1.18 -30.63 21.74
C ILE A 23 2.49 -31.25 21.27
N GLY A 24 2.44 -32.25 20.39
CA GLY A 24 3.63 -32.89 19.83
C GLY A 24 4.42 -32.02 18.84
N ALA A 25 3.79 -30.99 18.26
CA ALA A 25 4.41 -30.14 17.24
C ALA A 25 5.04 -28.88 17.87
N THR A 26 6.38 -28.81 17.93
CA THR A 26 7.12 -27.66 18.51
C THR A 26 6.77 -26.32 17.87
N LYS A 27 6.40 -26.31 16.58
CA LYS A 27 5.89 -25.11 15.90
C LYS A 27 4.64 -24.52 16.57
N CYS A 28 3.85 -25.30 17.29
CA CYS A 28 2.63 -24.83 17.93
C CYS A 28 2.87 -24.21 19.32
N HIS A 29 3.99 -24.52 19.98
CA HIS A 29 4.25 -24.10 21.38
C HIS A 29 4.35 -22.58 21.57
N GLN A 30 4.81 -21.86 20.53
CA GLN A 30 4.94 -20.39 20.51
C GLN A 30 3.89 -19.71 19.62
N CYS A 31 2.90 -20.47 19.14
CA CYS A 31 1.93 -20.03 18.14
C CYS A 31 0.67 -19.47 18.81
N GLY A 32 0.29 -18.25 18.44
CA GLY A 32 -0.96 -17.63 18.89
C GLY A 32 -2.19 -18.49 18.61
N CYS A 33 -2.25 -19.18 17.47
CA CYS A 33 -3.42 -20.01 17.12
C CYS A 33 -3.70 -21.11 18.13
N LEU A 34 -2.66 -21.76 18.68
CA LEU A 34 -2.84 -22.78 19.72
C LEU A 34 -3.29 -22.13 21.02
N GLN A 35 -2.56 -21.11 21.48
CA GLN A 35 -2.81 -20.45 22.76
C GLN A 35 -4.24 -19.89 22.83
N GLN A 36 -4.65 -19.15 21.79
CA GLN A 36 -6.01 -18.59 21.70
C GLN A 36 -7.08 -19.67 21.67
N THR A 37 -6.87 -20.76 20.91
CA THR A 37 -7.85 -21.86 20.82
C THR A 37 -8.02 -22.52 22.19
N VAL A 38 -6.93 -22.85 22.87
CA VAL A 38 -6.98 -23.50 24.19
C VAL A 38 -7.67 -22.62 25.23
N GLU A 39 -7.31 -21.34 25.28
CA GLU A 39 -7.94 -20.40 26.22
C GLU A 39 -9.44 -20.20 25.93
N ALA A 40 -9.81 -20.02 24.66
CA ALA A 40 -11.20 -19.87 24.25
C ALA A 40 -12.03 -21.14 24.53
N LEU A 41 -11.49 -22.34 24.27
CA LEU A 41 -12.20 -23.58 24.57
C LEU A 41 -12.38 -23.76 26.08
N ALA A 42 -11.37 -23.42 26.89
CA ALA A 42 -11.42 -23.55 28.34
C ALA A 42 -12.51 -22.69 29.02
N THR A 43 -13.03 -21.65 28.35
CA THR A 43 -14.15 -20.87 28.89
C THR A 43 -15.51 -21.55 28.72
N THR A 44 -15.60 -22.57 27.86
CA THR A 44 -16.87 -23.26 27.53
C THR A 44 -17.20 -24.39 28.52
N PRO A 45 -18.48 -24.79 28.66
CA PRO A 45 -18.85 -25.96 29.48
C PRO A 45 -18.15 -27.26 29.06
N ALA A 46 -18.11 -27.54 27.75
CA ALA A 46 -17.41 -28.72 27.22
C ALA A 46 -15.89 -28.65 27.44
N GLY A 47 -15.31 -27.45 27.41
CA GLY A 47 -13.93 -27.19 27.77
C GLY A 47 -13.58 -27.53 29.22
N LYS A 48 -14.48 -27.19 30.15
CA LYS A 48 -14.30 -27.41 31.60
C LYS A 48 -14.56 -28.86 32.03
N ASP A 49 -15.19 -29.65 31.18
CA ASP A 49 -15.55 -31.04 31.45
C ASP A 49 -14.77 -31.98 30.53
N ALA A 50 -15.33 -32.32 29.36
CA ALA A 50 -14.79 -33.34 28.45
C ALA A 50 -13.40 -33.04 27.85
N LEU A 51 -12.96 -31.77 27.85
CA LEU A 51 -11.65 -31.37 27.30
C LEU A 51 -10.66 -30.88 28.37
N ALA A 52 -11.03 -30.88 29.66
CA ALA A 52 -10.27 -30.21 30.71
C ALA A 52 -8.81 -30.70 30.81
N ASP A 53 -8.62 -32.02 30.87
CA ASP A 53 -7.30 -32.63 30.97
C ASP A 53 -6.43 -32.27 29.75
N LYS A 54 -7.00 -32.36 28.55
CA LYS A 54 -6.29 -32.10 27.30
C LYS A 54 -5.91 -30.62 27.15
N LEU A 55 -6.78 -29.71 27.57
CA LEU A 55 -6.48 -28.27 27.59
C LEU A 55 -5.37 -27.94 28.60
N SER A 56 -5.33 -28.64 29.74
CA SER A 56 -4.25 -28.52 30.73
C SER A 56 -2.90 -28.99 30.15
N GLU A 57 -2.88 -30.15 29.49
CA GLU A 57 -1.69 -30.65 28.78
C GLU A 57 -1.22 -29.67 27.69
N ALA A 58 -2.16 -29.08 26.93
CA ALA A 58 -1.83 -28.08 25.92
C ALA A 58 -1.21 -26.81 26.52
N ARG A 59 -1.74 -26.33 27.66
CA ARG A 59 -1.14 -25.18 28.37
C ARG A 59 0.27 -25.47 28.88
N ALA A 60 0.54 -26.71 29.29
CA ALA A 60 1.85 -27.09 29.84
C ALA A 60 3.00 -26.97 28.82
N VAL A 61 2.71 -27.02 27.51
CA VAL A 61 3.72 -26.83 26.45
C VAL A 61 3.85 -25.39 25.96
N PHE A 62 3.08 -24.44 26.51
CA PHE A 62 3.15 -23.05 26.06
C PHE A 62 4.52 -22.44 26.33
N LYS A 63 4.98 -21.70 25.34
CA LYS A 63 6.14 -20.80 25.42
C LYS A 63 5.67 -19.39 25.08
N ALA A 64 6.51 -18.39 25.35
CA ALA A 64 6.21 -17.01 24.98
C ALA A 64 5.78 -16.92 23.50
N LYS A 65 4.61 -16.33 23.26
CA LYS A 65 4.05 -16.16 21.91
C LYS A 65 5.06 -15.40 21.06
N CYS A 66 5.48 -16.01 19.96
CA CYS A 66 6.45 -15.41 19.03
C CYS A 66 5.75 -14.79 17.81
N TYR A 67 4.59 -15.35 17.43
CA TYR A 67 3.79 -14.89 16.29
C TYR A 67 2.32 -15.29 16.49
N ASP A 68 1.41 -14.57 15.85
CA ASP A 68 -0.01 -14.89 15.91
C ASP A 68 -0.35 -16.11 15.03
N CYS A 69 0.07 -16.09 13.76
CA CYS A 69 -0.15 -17.16 12.81
C CYS A 69 1.04 -17.31 11.84
N LEU A 70 1.52 -18.53 11.65
CA LEU A 70 2.63 -18.85 10.74
C LEU A 70 2.16 -19.21 9.31
N GLY A 71 0.85 -19.34 9.08
CA GLY A 71 0.34 -19.89 7.80
C GLY A 71 0.78 -21.35 7.58
N CYS A 72 0.75 -22.17 8.64
CA CYS A 72 1.26 -23.54 8.61
C CYS A 72 0.59 -24.41 7.54
N ALA A 73 1.35 -25.35 6.96
CA ALA A 73 0.81 -26.38 6.06
C ALA A 73 -0.28 -27.26 6.69
N VAL A 74 -0.21 -27.46 8.01
CA VAL A 74 -1.28 -28.07 8.83
C VAL A 74 -1.46 -27.23 10.08
N CYS A 75 -2.67 -26.71 10.29
CA CYS A 75 -3.03 -25.94 11.48
C CYS A 75 -3.93 -26.76 12.41
N TYR A 76 -3.32 -27.64 13.23
CA TYR A 76 -4.06 -28.46 14.21
C TYR A 76 -4.99 -27.64 15.12
N PRO A 77 -4.59 -26.47 15.66
CA PRO A 77 -5.50 -25.66 16.46
C PRO A 77 -6.74 -25.20 15.68
N ALA A 78 -6.59 -24.88 14.39
CA ALA A 78 -7.74 -24.49 13.58
C ALA A 78 -8.67 -25.67 13.28
N ILE A 79 -8.12 -26.89 13.10
CA ILE A 79 -8.92 -28.10 12.93
C ILE A 79 -9.70 -28.42 14.21
N ALA A 80 -9.03 -28.39 15.37
CA ALA A 80 -9.65 -28.57 16.68
C ALA A 80 -10.78 -27.56 16.92
N ALA A 81 -10.50 -26.28 16.66
CA ALA A 81 -11.47 -25.20 16.81
C ALA A 81 -12.70 -25.39 15.92
N ASN A 82 -12.51 -25.77 14.65
CA ASN A 82 -13.60 -26.00 13.72
C ASN A 82 -14.47 -27.19 14.14
N ALA A 83 -13.84 -28.30 14.50
CA ALA A 83 -14.54 -29.48 14.99
C ALA A 83 -15.37 -29.13 16.24
N PHE A 84 -14.81 -28.34 17.15
CA PHE A 84 -15.52 -27.86 18.32
C PHE A 84 -16.75 -27.02 17.97
N VAL A 85 -16.62 -26.02 17.08
CA VAL A 85 -17.75 -25.17 16.67
C VAL A 85 -18.83 -25.97 15.95
N GLU A 86 -18.46 -27.01 15.21
CA GLU A 86 -19.41 -27.92 14.55
C GLU A 86 -20.21 -28.75 15.56
N ALA A 87 -19.56 -29.28 16.60
CA ALA A 87 -20.25 -30.03 17.67
C ALA A 87 -21.05 -29.14 18.63
N PHE A 88 -20.55 -27.94 18.92
CA PHE A 88 -21.15 -27.02 19.90
C PHE A 88 -21.42 -25.64 19.28
N PRO A 89 -22.40 -25.50 18.36
CA PRO A 89 -22.63 -24.25 17.64
C PRO A 89 -22.92 -23.05 18.56
N ASP A 90 -23.72 -23.26 19.61
CA ASP A 90 -24.12 -22.20 20.54
C ASP A 90 -22.94 -21.72 21.39
N ALA A 91 -22.11 -22.65 21.86
CA ALA A 91 -20.90 -22.32 22.62
C ALA A 91 -19.79 -21.73 21.73
N GLY A 92 -19.75 -22.14 20.45
CA GLY A 92 -18.73 -21.73 19.49
C GLY A 92 -18.97 -20.36 18.83
N ALA A 93 -20.22 -19.92 18.72
CA ALA A 93 -20.60 -18.70 18.00
C ALA A 93 -19.93 -17.42 18.55
N GLY A 94 -19.65 -17.36 19.86
CA GLY A 94 -19.02 -16.22 20.51
C GLY A 94 -17.52 -16.34 20.73
N LEU A 95 -16.89 -17.46 20.35
CA LEU A 95 -15.47 -17.65 20.64
C LEU A 95 -14.61 -16.81 19.70
N ASP A 96 -13.65 -16.11 20.30
CA ASP A 96 -12.52 -15.55 19.57
C ASP A 96 -11.43 -16.61 19.44
N LEU A 97 -11.39 -17.23 18.26
CA LEU A 97 -10.47 -18.31 17.96
C LEU A 97 -9.27 -17.82 17.14
N CYS A 98 -9.29 -16.57 16.64
CA CYS A 98 -8.24 -16.01 15.82
C CYS A 98 -7.33 -15.12 16.69
N PRO A 99 -6.04 -15.45 16.87
CA PRO A 99 -5.15 -14.72 17.78
C PRO A 99 -4.75 -13.33 17.29
N THR A 100 -5.11 -12.96 16.06
CA THR A 100 -4.59 -11.77 15.40
C THR A 100 -5.57 -10.61 15.60
N GLU A 101 -5.08 -9.56 16.24
CA GLU A 101 -5.83 -8.33 16.50
C GLU A 101 -6.18 -7.58 15.21
N ALA A 102 -7.23 -6.76 15.29
CA ALA A 102 -7.60 -5.87 14.20
C ALA A 102 -6.45 -4.84 13.98
N PRO A 103 -5.90 -4.74 12.77
CA PRO A 103 -4.82 -3.79 12.49
C PRO A 103 -5.33 -2.34 12.59
N GLU A 104 -4.51 -1.46 13.17
CA GLU A 104 -4.80 -0.02 13.19
C GLU A 104 -4.69 0.58 11.78
N GLU A 105 -5.67 1.41 11.41
CA GLU A 105 -5.64 2.18 10.17
C GLU A 105 -4.69 3.38 10.30
N ARG A 106 -3.90 3.62 9.25
CA ARG A 106 -3.05 4.82 9.12
C ARG A 106 -3.64 5.80 8.11
N GLY A 107 -3.25 7.06 8.24
CA GLY A 107 -3.58 8.08 7.23
C GLY A 107 -2.96 7.75 5.87
N GLY A 108 -3.73 7.98 4.80
CA GLY A 108 -3.32 7.75 3.42
C GLY A 108 -3.65 6.35 2.89
N TRP A 109 -3.17 6.06 1.68
CA TRP A 109 -3.39 4.78 1.01
C TRP A 109 -2.07 4.01 0.81
N PRO A 110 -2.02 2.68 1.04
CA PRO A 110 -3.07 1.86 1.63
C PRO A 110 -3.23 2.07 3.15
N PRO A 111 -4.47 2.12 3.68
CA PRO A 111 -4.75 2.44 5.07
C PRO A 111 -4.35 1.32 6.04
N LEU A 112 -4.31 0.06 5.59
CA LEU A 112 -3.86 -1.05 6.42
C LEU A 112 -2.45 -1.50 6.06
N PRO A 113 -1.54 -1.65 7.04
CA PRO A 113 -0.21 -2.17 6.80
C PRO A 113 -0.24 -3.64 6.37
N GLY A 114 0.79 -4.06 5.64
CA GLY A 114 0.94 -5.41 5.14
C GLY A 114 2.21 -5.58 4.33
N ASP A 115 2.42 -6.79 3.84
CA ASP A 115 3.55 -7.14 2.99
C ASP A 115 3.18 -6.91 1.53
N TYR A 116 3.44 -5.69 1.07
CA TYR A 116 3.15 -5.23 -0.28
C TYR A 116 4.08 -4.10 -0.70
N HIS A 117 4.14 -3.88 -2.02
CA HIS A 117 4.78 -2.74 -2.64
C HIS A 117 3.73 -1.89 -3.35
N VAL A 118 3.75 -0.58 -3.10
CA VAL A 118 2.89 0.42 -3.76
C VAL A 118 3.67 1.02 -4.94
N LEU A 119 3.02 1.15 -6.09
CA LEU A 119 3.65 1.60 -7.32
C LEU A 119 2.99 2.86 -7.87
N ARG A 120 1.75 2.76 -8.36
CA ARG A 120 1.06 3.83 -9.08
C ARG A 120 -0.37 3.97 -8.58
N TYR A 121 -0.67 5.08 -7.92
CA TYR A 121 -2.00 5.30 -7.31
C TYR A 121 -3.16 5.15 -8.32
N ARG A 122 -3.01 5.67 -9.54
CA ARG A 122 -4.04 5.64 -10.59
C ARG A 122 -4.08 4.36 -11.43
N ALA A 123 -3.18 3.41 -11.20
CA ALA A 123 -3.14 2.21 -12.01
C ALA A 123 -4.32 1.28 -11.65
N PRO A 124 -4.86 0.51 -12.62
CA PRO A 124 -6.11 -0.21 -12.41
C PRO A 124 -5.97 -1.61 -11.83
N VAL A 125 -4.75 -2.16 -11.77
CA VAL A 125 -4.52 -3.57 -11.37
C VAL A 125 -3.84 -3.65 -10.01
N ALA A 126 -4.44 -4.40 -9.09
CA ALA A 126 -3.76 -4.96 -7.93
C ALA A 126 -3.34 -6.40 -8.22
N VAL A 127 -2.17 -6.83 -7.72
CA VAL A 127 -1.70 -8.22 -7.85
C VAL A 127 -1.52 -8.81 -6.45
N CYS A 128 -2.15 -9.95 -6.20
CA CYS A 128 -1.94 -10.75 -5.01
C CYS A 128 -1.19 -12.03 -5.40
N VAL A 129 0.05 -12.19 -4.94
CA VAL A 129 0.91 -13.33 -5.26
C VAL A 129 0.83 -14.46 -4.23
N LEU A 130 -0.15 -14.40 -3.33
CA LEU A 130 -0.37 -15.38 -2.27
C LEU A 130 0.90 -15.60 -1.44
N ASN A 131 1.43 -16.82 -1.40
CA ASN A 131 2.62 -17.17 -0.62
C ASN A 131 3.94 -16.98 -1.38
N SER A 132 3.90 -16.50 -2.64
CA SER A 132 5.08 -16.34 -3.50
C SER A 132 5.77 -14.99 -3.29
N GLY A 133 6.29 -14.71 -2.09
CA GLY A 133 6.84 -13.40 -1.71
C GLY A 133 7.94 -12.85 -2.64
N GLU A 134 8.86 -13.70 -3.12
CA GLU A 134 9.90 -13.29 -4.06
C GLU A 134 9.33 -12.79 -5.41
N LEU A 135 8.18 -13.33 -5.83
CA LEU A 135 7.50 -12.87 -7.04
C LEU A 135 6.95 -11.44 -6.86
N ALA A 136 6.46 -11.07 -5.67
CA ALA A 136 6.06 -9.69 -5.40
C ALA A 136 7.23 -8.71 -5.55
N LEU A 137 8.42 -9.08 -5.05
CA LEU A 137 9.63 -8.26 -5.14
C LEU A 137 10.10 -8.08 -6.59
N ARG A 138 10.07 -9.14 -7.40
CA ARG A 138 10.44 -9.03 -8.81
C ARG A 138 9.46 -8.17 -9.60
N LEU A 139 8.15 -8.35 -9.37
CA LEU A 139 7.10 -7.56 -10.03
C LEU A 139 7.16 -6.07 -9.63
N SER A 140 7.46 -5.76 -8.37
CA SER A 140 7.56 -4.37 -7.90
C SER A 140 8.72 -3.63 -8.57
N ARG A 141 9.87 -4.28 -8.77
CA ARG A 141 11.04 -3.73 -9.46
C ARG A 141 10.80 -3.41 -10.93
N ARG A 142 9.84 -4.08 -11.58
CA ARG A 142 9.50 -3.80 -12.99
C ARG A 142 8.68 -2.53 -13.19
N ALA A 143 8.10 -1.97 -12.13
CA ALA A 143 7.36 -0.71 -12.17
C ALA A 143 6.28 -0.63 -13.28
N LEU A 144 5.57 -1.74 -13.51
CA LEU A 144 4.60 -1.90 -14.61
C LEU A 144 3.57 -0.77 -14.61
N GLU A 145 3.26 -0.24 -15.81
CA GLU A 145 2.39 0.94 -15.90
C GLU A 145 0.96 0.71 -15.39
N GLY A 146 0.47 -0.53 -15.50
CA GLY A 146 -0.87 -0.93 -15.06
C GLY A 146 -0.96 -1.41 -13.61
N LEU A 147 0.17 -1.49 -12.89
CA LEU A 147 0.23 -2.07 -11.55
C LEU A 147 0.17 -0.98 -10.47
N ALA A 148 -0.84 -1.06 -9.61
CA ALA A 148 -1.05 -0.13 -8.51
C ALA A 148 -0.33 -0.58 -7.24
N ILE A 149 -0.50 -1.86 -6.91
CA ILE A 149 0.00 -2.51 -5.71
C ILE A 149 0.21 -3.99 -5.99
N VAL A 150 1.28 -4.56 -5.45
CA VAL A 150 1.54 -6.00 -5.45
C VAL A 150 1.90 -6.47 -4.05
N GLY A 151 1.35 -7.58 -3.59
CA GLY A 151 1.62 -8.08 -2.24
C GLY A 151 1.26 -9.54 -2.03
N THR A 152 1.58 -10.03 -0.84
CA THR A 152 1.32 -11.41 -0.41
C THR A 152 0.00 -11.52 0.35
N MET A 153 -0.57 -12.72 0.40
CA MET A 153 -1.74 -13.03 1.23
C MET A 153 -1.65 -14.48 1.71
N HIS A 154 -1.56 -14.65 3.03
CA HIS A 154 -1.30 -15.93 3.66
C HIS A 154 -2.54 -16.54 4.34
N THR A 155 -3.54 -15.72 4.69
CA THR A 155 -4.72 -16.16 5.44
C THR A 155 -6.03 -15.84 4.72
N GLU A 156 -6.97 -16.76 4.86
CA GLU A 156 -8.32 -16.76 4.31
C GLU A 156 -9.33 -15.89 5.08
N ASN A 157 -8.85 -15.18 6.10
CA ASN A 157 -9.63 -14.23 6.89
C ASN A 157 -8.99 -12.84 6.83
N LEU A 158 -8.09 -12.51 7.75
CA LEU A 158 -7.49 -11.19 7.91
C LEU A 158 -6.72 -10.73 6.68
N GLY A 159 -6.09 -11.66 5.94
CA GLY A 159 -5.46 -11.35 4.66
C GLY A 159 -6.48 -10.82 3.65
N ILE A 160 -7.65 -11.47 3.56
CA ILE A 160 -8.76 -11.05 2.71
C ILE A 160 -9.36 -9.73 3.22
N GLU A 161 -9.57 -9.56 4.53
CA GLU A 161 -10.11 -8.33 5.11
C GLU A 161 -9.21 -7.12 4.80
N ARG A 162 -7.89 -7.27 4.98
CA ARG A 162 -6.91 -6.24 4.65
C ARG A 162 -6.92 -5.91 3.16
N LEU A 163 -7.00 -6.95 2.32
CA LEU A 163 -7.07 -6.80 0.87
C LEU A 163 -8.34 -6.03 0.46
N ILE A 164 -9.49 -6.34 1.05
CA ILE A 164 -10.75 -5.62 0.82
C ILE A 164 -10.58 -4.14 1.13
N LYS A 165 -10.19 -3.81 2.36
CA LYS A 165 -10.05 -2.42 2.85
C LYS A 165 -9.02 -1.62 2.04
N ASN A 166 -7.88 -2.24 1.71
CA ASN A 166 -6.85 -1.58 0.91
C ASN A 166 -7.26 -1.37 -0.55
N ILE A 167 -8.07 -2.24 -1.14
CA ILE A 167 -8.53 -2.05 -2.52
C ILE A 167 -9.70 -1.06 -2.59
N THR A 168 -10.69 -1.16 -1.71
CA THR A 168 -11.88 -0.29 -1.76
C THR A 168 -11.58 1.17 -1.41
N SER A 169 -10.49 1.43 -0.69
CA SER A 169 -10.01 2.79 -0.39
C SER A 169 -9.32 3.48 -1.58
N ASN A 170 -9.09 2.78 -2.70
CA ASN A 170 -8.61 3.37 -3.95
C ASN A 170 -9.53 3.03 -5.13
N PRO A 171 -10.34 4.01 -5.61
CA PRO A 171 -11.33 3.76 -6.67
C PRO A 171 -10.70 3.46 -8.02
N HIS A 172 -9.41 3.74 -8.23
CA HIS A 172 -8.73 3.42 -9.48
C HIS A 172 -8.47 1.93 -9.65
N ILE A 173 -8.39 1.15 -8.57
CA ILE A 173 -8.19 -0.30 -8.68
C ILE A 173 -9.51 -0.95 -9.12
N ARG A 174 -9.49 -1.50 -10.33
CA ARG A 174 -10.63 -2.13 -11.02
C ARG A 174 -10.43 -3.62 -11.29
N PHE A 175 -9.20 -4.11 -11.12
CA PHE A 175 -8.86 -5.51 -11.32
C PHE A 175 -8.00 -6.03 -10.18
N LEU A 176 -8.25 -7.27 -9.79
CA LEU A 176 -7.37 -8.02 -8.89
C LEU A 176 -6.88 -9.28 -9.60
N LEU A 177 -5.59 -9.35 -9.90
CA LEU A 177 -4.94 -10.55 -10.39
C LEU A 177 -4.45 -11.38 -9.21
N LEU A 178 -5.02 -12.56 -9.04
CA LEU A 178 -4.68 -13.51 -7.99
C LEU A 178 -3.82 -14.64 -8.57
N CYS A 179 -2.53 -14.68 -8.22
CA CYS A 179 -1.56 -15.63 -8.75
C CYS A 179 -0.62 -16.14 -7.64
N GLY A 180 0.39 -16.92 -8.00
CA GLY A 180 1.31 -17.52 -7.03
C GLY A 180 0.75 -18.76 -6.34
N GLU A 181 1.54 -19.30 -5.41
CA GLU A 181 1.23 -20.56 -4.73
C GLU A 181 0.11 -20.36 -3.70
N ASP A 182 -1.04 -21.00 -3.95
CA ASP A 182 -2.11 -21.16 -2.96
C ASP A 182 -1.88 -22.49 -2.25
N THR A 183 -1.02 -22.49 -1.22
CA THR A 183 -0.60 -23.65 -0.40
C THR A 183 -1.31 -24.96 -0.75
N GLN A 184 -0.79 -25.72 -1.71
CA GLN A 184 -1.49 -26.91 -2.25
C GLN A 184 -1.41 -28.15 -1.34
N LYS A 185 -0.93 -27.99 -0.10
CA LYS A 185 -0.91 -29.08 0.88
C LYS A 185 -2.29 -29.17 1.52
N VAL A 186 -2.87 -30.37 1.48
CA VAL A 186 -4.26 -30.81 1.76
C VAL A 186 -4.93 -30.20 3.03
N VAL A 187 -4.20 -29.49 3.90
CA VAL A 187 -4.67 -29.04 5.22
C VAL A 187 -4.22 -27.60 5.59
N GLY A 188 -4.04 -26.71 4.59
CA GLY A 188 -3.64 -25.31 4.79
C GLY A 188 -4.78 -24.27 4.86
N HIS A 189 -4.41 -22.99 4.95
CA HIS A 189 -5.32 -21.84 5.00
C HIS A 189 -6.09 -21.59 3.67
N LEU A 190 -5.51 -21.95 2.51
CA LEU A 190 -6.10 -21.76 1.18
C LEU A 190 -6.67 -20.34 0.93
N PRO A 191 -5.85 -19.29 1.15
CA PRO A 191 -6.29 -17.90 1.03
C PRO A 191 -6.79 -17.55 -0.39
N GLY A 192 -6.13 -18.05 -1.43
CA GLY A 192 -6.51 -17.77 -2.81
C GLY A 192 -7.86 -18.37 -3.17
N GLN A 193 -8.06 -19.65 -2.83
CA GLN A 193 -9.33 -20.33 -3.07
C GLN A 193 -10.47 -19.70 -2.27
N SER A 194 -10.21 -19.29 -1.03
CA SER A 194 -11.21 -18.64 -0.19
C SER A 194 -11.62 -17.28 -0.78
N LEU A 195 -10.67 -16.49 -1.27
CA LEU A 195 -10.98 -15.24 -1.98
C LEU A 195 -11.77 -15.49 -3.27
N HIS A 196 -11.42 -16.53 -4.04
CA HIS A 196 -12.17 -16.92 -5.22
C HIS A 196 -13.64 -17.29 -4.87
N SER A 197 -13.84 -18.06 -3.80
CA SER A 197 -15.17 -18.40 -3.27
C SER A 197 -15.95 -17.19 -2.80
N LEU A 198 -15.30 -16.18 -2.20
CA LEU A 198 -15.96 -14.93 -1.82
C LEU A 198 -16.58 -14.22 -3.04
N PHE A 199 -15.86 -14.17 -4.16
CA PHE A 199 -16.38 -13.57 -5.38
C PHE A 199 -17.53 -14.37 -5.99
N ALA A 200 -17.42 -15.70 -6.00
CA ALA A 200 -18.44 -16.58 -6.55
C ALA A 200 -19.73 -16.58 -5.70
N ASN A 201 -19.60 -16.69 -4.38
CA ASN A 201 -20.71 -17.09 -3.51
C ASN A 201 -21.02 -16.08 -2.39
N GLY A 202 -20.13 -15.14 -2.09
CA GLY A 202 -20.29 -14.22 -0.96
C GLY A 202 -20.08 -14.88 0.41
N ILE A 203 -20.74 -14.32 1.43
CA ILE A 203 -20.71 -14.79 2.82
C ILE A 203 -22.11 -15.24 3.27
N ASP A 204 -22.17 -16.11 4.26
CA ASP A 204 -23.41 -16.45 4.97
C ASP A 204 -23.74 -15.46 6.11
N GLU A 205 -24.85 -15.70 6.81
CA GLU A 205 -25.31 -14.87 7.95
C GLU A 205 -24.31 -14.81 9.11
N ARG A 206 -23.35 -15.73 9.18
CA ARG A 206 -22.31 -15.80 10.21
C ARG A 206 -21.00 -15.18 9.75
N GLY A 207 -20.96 -14.56 8.56
CA GLY A 207 -19.76 -13.98 7.96
C GLY A 207 -18.80 -15.01 7.36
N ARG A 208 -19.21 -16.29 7.25
CA ARG A 208 -18.37 -17.33 6.65
C ARG A 208 -18.43 -17.25 5.13
N ILE A 209 -17.29 -17.32 4.47
CA ILE A 209 -17.20 -17.36 3.01
C ILE A 209 -17.76 -18.69 2.50
N VAL A 210 -18.81 -18.61 1.68
CA VAL A 210 -19.54 -19.79 1.19
C VAL A 210 -18.70 -20.55 0.17
N GLY A 211 -18.49 -21.84 0.41
CA GLY A 211 -17.66 -22.71 -0.45
C GLY A 211 -16.14 -22.55 -0.24
N ALA A 212 -15.68 -21.74 0.71
CA ALA A 212 -14.28 -21.66 1.07
C ALA A 212 -13.83 -22.93 1.82
N ARG A 213 -12.70 -23.50 1.38
CA ARG A 213 -12.09 -24.73 1.92
C ARG A 213 -11.02 -24.44 2.98
N GLY A 214 -10.65 -23.17 3.15
CA GLY A 214 -9.80 -22.73 4.26
C GLY A 214 -10.38 -23.13 5.62
N LYS A 215 -9.53 -23.13 6.65
CA LYS A 215 -9.96 -23.58 7.98
C LYS A 215 -10.83 -22.53 8.65
N ARG A 216 -10.45 -21.25 8.58
CA ARG A 216 -11.17 -20.16 9.24
C ARG A 216 -11.61 -19.06 8.26
N PRO A 217 -12.39 -19.39 7.22
CA PRO A 217 -12.82 -18.42 6.21
C PRO A 217 -14.01 -17.61 6.71
N VAL A 218 -13.83 -16.89 7.82
CA VAL A 218 -14.84 -16.04 8.44
C VAL A 218 -14.30 -14.63 8.49
N LEU A 219 -15.07 -13.69 7.94
CA LEU A 219 -14.75 -12.28 7.90
C LEU A 219 -15.55 -11.59 9.03
N ARG A 220 -14.84 -11.01 10.01
CA ARG A 220 -15.42 -10.37 11.20
C ARG A 220 -15.23 -8.85 11.21
N ASN A 221 -14.21 -8.35 10.51
CA ASN A 221 -13.78 -6.95 10.57
C ASN A 221 -14.17 -6.14 9.31
N VAL A 222 -15.00 -6.72 8.44
CA VAL A 222 -15.53 -6.07 7.24
C VAL A 222 -17.03 -6.27 7.18
N SER A 223 -17.78 -5.22 6.85
CA SER A 223 -19.24 -5.30 6.77
C SER A 223 -19.70 -5.99 5.48
N PRO A 224 -20.93 -6.55 5.43
CA PRO A 224 -21.51 -7.07 4.20
C PRO A 224 -21.55 -6.04 3.06
N GLU A 225 -21.77 -4.76 3.38
CA GLU A 225 -21.78 -3.66 2.42
C GLU A 225 -20.39 -3.43 1.83
N GLU A 226 -19.33 -3.48 2.65
CA GLU A 226 -17.94 -3.37 2.20
C GLU A 226 -17.53 -4.54 1.30
N ILE A 227 -17.93 -5.76 1.66
CA ILE A 227 -17.71 -6.96 0.82
C ILE A 227 -18.44 -6.80 -0.52
N ALA A 228 -19.69 -6.33 -0.50
CA ALA A 228 -20.47 -6.12 -1.72
C ALA A 228 -19.88 -5.00 -2.58
N ALA A 229 -19.39 -3.91 -1.98
CA ALA A 229 -18.68 -2.83 -2.66
C ALA A 229 -17.41 -3.34 -3.34
N PHE A 230 -16.59 -4.10 -2.62
CA PHE A 230 -15.38 -4.73 -3.15
C PHE A 230 -15.68 -5.61 -4.37
N ARG A 231 -16.69 -6.49 -4.28
CA ARG A 231 -17.10 -7.38 -5.37
C ARG A 231 -17.65 -6.64 -6.59
N ARG A 232 -18.25 -5.46 -6.40
CA ARG A 232 -18.73 -4.61 -7.51
C ARG A 232 -17.63 -3.73 -8.10
N GLN A 233 -16.67 -3.30 -7.28
CA GLN A 233 -15.61 -2.39 -7.69
C GLN A 233 -14.64 -3.06 -8.65
N ILE A 234 -14.26 -4.33 -8.36
CA ILE A 234 -13.20 -5.03 -9.09
C ILE A 234 -13.68 -6.31 -9.79
N GLU A 235 -13.05 -6.62 -10.92
CA GLU A 235 -13.07 -7.95 -11.53
C GLU A 235 -11.91 -8.78 -10.94
N LEU A 236 -12.20 -10.00 -10.46
CA LEU A 236 -11.19 -10.94 -9.97
C LEU A 236 -10.70 -11.82 -11.13
N ILE A 237 -9.39 -11.79 -11.40
CA ILE A 237 -8.73 -12.65 -12.38
C ILE A 237 -7.92 -13.70 -11.61
N SER A 238 -8.43 -14.93 -11.58
CA SER A 238 -7.75 -16.04 -10.91
C SER A 238 -6.77 -16.73 -11.85
N ARG A 239 -5.49 -16.69 -11.50
CA ARG A 239 -4.36 -17.43 -12.09
C ARG A 239 -3.58 -18.14 -10.97
N ILE A 240 -4.29 -18.66 -9.98
CA ILE A 240 -3.71 -19.38 -8.85
C ILE A 240 -2.77 -20.49 -9.37
N GLY A 241 -1.55 -20.55 -8.82
CA GLY A 241 -0.48 -21.46 -9.23
C GLY A 241 0.41 -20.92 -10.35
N GLU A 242 0.06 -19.82 -11.01
CA GLU A 242 0.94 -19.17 -11.99
C GLU A 242 2.04 -18.37 -11.27
N GLU A 243 3.29 -18.73 -11.52
CA GLU A 243 4.47 -18.06 -10.96
C GLU A 243 5.38 -17.46 -12.05
N ARG A 244 5.07 -17.70 -13.34
CA ARG A 244 5.88 -17.16 -14.44
C ARG A 244 5.61 -15.67 -14.57
N GLU A 245 6.65 -14.91 -14.29
CA GLU A 245 6.61 -13.46 -14.31
C GLU A 245 6.14 -12.89 -15.65
N VAL A 246 6.60 -13.45 -16.78
CA VAL A 246 6.20 -13.02 -18.12
C VAL A 246 4.67 -13.10 -18.29
N ALA A 247 4.06 -14.22 -17.89
CA ALA A 247 2.62 -14.40 -18.03
C ALA A 247 1.82 -13.42 -17.16
N ILE A 248 2.30 -13.13 -15.95
CA ILE A 248 1.68 -12.17 -15.04
C ILE A 248 1.79 -10.75 -15.60
N VAL A 249 2.95 -10.38 -16.15
CA VAL A 249 3.16 -9.07 -16.77
C VAL A 249 2.24 -8.86 -17.98
N ASP A 250 2.14 -9.86 -18.85
CA ASP A 250 1.25 -9.81 -20.01
C ASP A 250 -0.22 -9.66 -19.59
N GLU A 251 -0.62 -10.34 -18.52
CA GLU A 251 -1.97 -10.25 -17.95
C GLU A 251 -2.22 -8.85 -17.35
N VAL A 252 -1.28 -8.28 -16.60
CA VAL A 252 -1.38 -6.90 -16.07
C VAL A 252 -1.55 -5.89 -17.22
N ASP A 253 -0.76 -6.03 -18.28
CA ASP A 253 -0.84 -5.15 -19.46
C ASP A 253 -2.15 -5.31 -20.24
N ARG A 254 -2.65 -6.55 -20.35
CA ARG A 254 -4.00 -6.83 -20.90
C ARG A 254 -5.10 -6.15 -20.09
N LEU A 255 -5.04 -6.22 -18.76
CA LEU A 255 -6.03 -5.62 -17.86
C LEU A 255 -5.95 -4.09 -17.88
N ARG A 256 -4.74 -3.52 -17.95
CA ARG A 256 -4.54 -2.09 -18.12
C ARG A 256 -5.25 -1.53 -19.35
N ARG A 257 -5.18 -2.24 -20.49
CA ARG A 257 -5.90 -1.84 -21.72
C ARG A 257 -7.43 -1.88 -21.59
N ARG A 258 -7.95 -2.57 -20.59
CA ARG A 258 -9.39 -2.70 -20.29
C ARG A 258 -9.85 -1.74 -19.20
N ASP A 259 -9.02 -0.80 -18.77
CA ASP A 259 -9.34 0.12 -17.68
C ASP A 259 -10.66 0.89 -17.92
N PRO A 260 -11.70 0.63 -17.11
CA PRO A 260 -12.98 1.34 -17.22
C PRO A 260 -12.96 2.72 -16.54
N GLY A 261 -11.82 3.15 -15.98
CA GLY A 261 -11.70 4.34 -15.16
C GLY A 261 -12.06 4.10 -13.68
N PRO A 262 -12.03 5.15 -12.83
CA PRO A 262 -12.28 5.00 -11.40
C PRO A 262 -13.71 4.54 -11.09
N TYR A 263 -13.87 3.75 -10.04
CA TYR A 263 -15.15 3.34 -9.51
C TYR A 263 -15.88 4.53 -8.87
N THR A 264 -17.18 4.70 -9.19
CA THR A 264 -17.94 5.90 -8.82
C THR A 264 -18.90 5.68 -7.64
N ALA A 265 -19.34 4.45 -7.38
CA ALA A 265 -20.27 4.13 -6.28
C ALA A 265 -19.49 3.89 -4.96
N ILE A 266 -18.71 4.88 -4.58
CA ILE A 266 -17.78 4.83 -3.45
C ILE A 266 -18.56 4.77 -2.12
N VAL A 267 -18.28 3.77 -1.29
CA VAL A 267 -18.92 3.57 0.02
C VAL A 267 -18.21 4.34 1.15
N ALA A 268 -16.90 4.59 1.01
CA ALA A 268 -16.09 5.35 1.97
C ALA A 268 -15.18 6.33 1.21
N ALA A 269 -15.04 7.56 1.71
CA ALA A 269 -14.24 8.59 1.06
C ALA A 269 -12.82 8.09 0.70
N PRO A 270 -12.30 8.42 -0.49
CA PRO A 270 -10.97 7.97 -0.90
C PRO A 270 -9.92 8.47 0.10
N ALA A 271 -8.97 7.60 0.44
CA ALA A 271 -7.97 7.88 1.48
C ALA A 271 -6.93 8.95 1.08
N VAL A 272 -6.95 9.42 -0.18
CA VAL A 272 -5.98 10.37 -0.73
C VAL A 272 -6.70 11.43 -1.55
N GLU A 273 -6.39 12.70 -1.27
CA GLU A 273 -6.81 13.84 -2.07
C GLU A 273 -5.98 13.93 -3.36
N MET A 274 -6.64 14.08 -4.51
CA MET A 274 -5.96 14.41 -5.76
C MET A 274 -6.09 15.90 -6.07
N VAL A 275 -4.97 16.62 -5.98
CA VAL A 275 -4.91 18.05 -6.31
C VAL A 275 -4.34 18.24 -7.71
N GLN A 276 -5.00 19.05 -8.54
CA GLN A 276 -4.46 19.48 -9.82
C GLN A 276 -3.48 20.63 -9.60
N GLY A 277 -2.22 20.44 -10.01
CA GLY A 277 -1.21 21.49 -9.98
C GLY A 277 -1.60 22.68 -10.87
N LYS A 278 -1.25 23.90 -10.43
CA LYS A 278 -1.45 25.13 -11.18
C LYS A 278 -0.11 25.78 -11.46
N GLU A 279 0.06 26.31 -12.67
CA GLU A 279 1.22 27.11 -13.03
C GLU A 279 1.23 28.42 -12.21
N PRO A 280 2.42 28.94 -11.83
CA PRO A 280 2.52 30.24 -11.18
C PRO A 280 2.14 31.34 -12.15
N GLU A 281 1.21 32.21 -11.75
CA GLU A 281 0.71 33.31 -12.60
C GLU A 281 1.72 34.46 -12.73
N ARG A 282 2.54 34.70 -11.70
CA ARG A 282 3.43 35.87 -11.61
C ARG A 282 4.84 35.48 -11.21
N LEU A 283 5.83 36.12 -11.84
CA LEU A 283 7.22 36.03 -11.40
C LEU A 283 7.45 36.98 -10.21
N VAL A 284 7.94 36.43 -9.11
CA VAL A 284 8.41 37.19 -7.94
C VAL A 284 9.91 36.96 -7.81
N LEU A 285 10.72 38.02 -7.86
CA LEU A 285 12.17 37.88 -7.75
C LEU A 285 12.58 37.37 -6.36
N ASP A 286 13.67 36.61 -6.30
CA ASP A 286 14.27 36.18 -5.03
C ASP A 286 15.06 37.33 -4.42
N ALA A 287 14.94 37.51 -3.11
CA ALA A 287 15.63 38.58 -2.41
C ALA A 287 17.16 38.41 -2.45
N GLY A 288 17.65 37.16 -2.51
CA GLY A 288 19.06 36.83 -2.65
C GLY A 288 19.63 37.28 -3.99
N GLY A 289 18.84 37.17 -5.06
CA GLY A 289 19.26 37.52 -6.40
C GLY A 289 18.77 36.54 -7.45
N TYR A 290 19.53 36.39 -8.53
CA TYR A 290 19.26 35.45 -9.60
C TYR A 290 20.54 34.71 -10.02
N PHE A 291 20.35 33.57 -10.65
CA PHE A 291 21.45 32.71 -11.08
C PHE A 291 21.53 32.62 -12.60
N VAL A 292 22.76 32.54 -13.10
CA VAL A 292 23.06 32.17 -14.47
C VAL A 292 23.92 30.91 -14.49
N VAL A 293 23.48 29.92 -15.26
CA VAL A 293 24.11 28.60 -15.33
C VAL A 293 24.90 28.45 -16.63
N TYR A 294 26.11 27.91 -16.53
CA TYR A 294 26.95 27.62 -17.69
C TYR A 294 27.52 26.20 -17.61
N PRO A 295 27.37 25.38 -18.68
CA PRO A 295 28.16 24.17 -18.85
C PRO A 295 29.55 24.53 -19.41
N ASP A 296 30.58 24.34 -18.61
CA ASP A 296 31.98 24.50 -19.01
C ASP A 296 32.51 23.20 -19.64
N PHE A 297 32.36 23.09 -20.96
CA PHE A 297 32.81 21.95 -21.74
C PHE A 297 34.33 21.75 -21.73
N ARG A 298 35.12 22.82 -21.51
CA ARG A 298 36.59 22.72 -21.55
C ARG A 298 37.12 21.99 -20.32
N HIS A 299 36.51 22.25 -19.17
CA HIS A 299 36.92 21.65 -17.89
C HIS A 299 35.93 20.58 -17.39
N ALA A 300 34.94 20.21 -18.20
CA ALA A 300 33.90 19.22 -17.88
C ALA A 300 33.22 19.47 -16.52
N ARG A 301 32.82 20.73 -16.28
CA ARG A 301 32.20 21.17 -15.02
C ARG A 301 31.06 22.15 -15.26
N LEU A 302 30.26 22.35 -14.22
CA LEU A 302 29.20 23.35 -14.21
C LEU A 302 29.68 24.60 -13.48
N THR A 303 29.29 25.76 -14.00
CA THR A 303 29.50 27.06 -13.37
C THR A 303 28.14 27.68 -13.08
N LEU A 304 27.98 28.19 -11.85
CA LEU A 304 26.81 28.86 -11.35
C LEU A 304 27.20 30.25 -10.88
N GLU A 305 26.79 31.25 -11.63
CA GLU A 305 26.99 32.65 -11.29
C GLU A 305 25.78 33.17 -10.55
N HIS A 306 26.00 33.82 -9.41
CA HIS A 306 24.96 34.49 -8.64
C HIS A 306 25.10 36.00 -8.81
N TYR A 307 23.97 36.65 -9.10
CA TYR A 307 23.87 38.07 -9.27
C TYR A 307 22.84 38.61 -8.29
N THR A 308 23.17 39.68 -7.59
CA THR A 308 22.17 40.48 -6.86
C THR A 308 21.11 41.05 -7.82
N ASN A 309 19.92 41.40 -7.32
CA ASN A 309 18.84 41.98 -8.16
C ASN A 309 19.23 43.24 -8.98
N PRO A 310 20.15 44.12 -8.52
CA PRO A 310 20.70 45.19 -9.36
C PRO A 310 21.63 44.72 -10.50
N GLY A 311 21.95 43.43 -10.59
CA GLY A 311 22.80 42.85 -11.63
C GLY A 311 24.29 42.79 -11.27
N VAL A 312 24.64 42.84 -9.98
CA VAL A 312 26.05 42.71 -9.55
C VAL A 312 26.38 41.23 -9.33
N LEU A 313 27.37 40.72 -10.07
CA LEU A 313 27.96 39.40 -9.83
C LEU A 313 28.74 39.42 -8.51
N ASP A 314 28.24 38.72 -7.50
CA ASP A 314 28.80 38.70 -6.14
C ASP A 314 29.26 37.30 -5.72
N CYS A 315 28.91 36.24 -6.45
CA CYS A 315 29.43 34.90 -6.22
C CYS A 315 29.49 34.07 -7.51
N VAL A 316 30.54 33.24 -7.65
CA VAL A 316 30.65 32.20 -8.67
C VAL A 316 30.94 30.87 -7.97
N ILE A 317 30.14 29.85 -8.29
CA ILE A 317 30.27 28.50 -7.75
C ILE A 317 30.57 27.56 -8.92
N GLU A 318 31.63 26.77 -8.80
CA GLU A 318 32.01 25.78 -9.80
C GLU A 318 31.97 24.38 -9.17
N GLY A 319 31.59 23.37 -9.96
CA GLY A 319 31.53 22.01 -9.47
C GLY A 319 31.17 20.99 -10.54
N ALA A 320 31.47 19.73 -10.25
CA ALA A 320 31.28 18.62 -11.20
C ALA A 320 29.81 18.14 -11.28
N THR A 321 28.97 18.45 -10.29
CA THR A 321 27.60 17.94 -10.21
C THR A 321 26.62 19.04 -9.80
N PRO A 322 25.35 19.01 -10.25
CA PRO A 322 24.30 19.91 -9.80
C PRO A 322 24.20 20.00 -8.27
N ALA A 323 24.35 18.86 -7.58
CA ALA A 323 24.26 18.77 -6.13
C ALA A 323 25.31 19.61 -5.40
N ALA A 324 26.55 19.61 -5.90
CA ALA A 324 27.60 20.45 -5.33
C ALA A 324 27.24 21.95 -5.45
N LEU A 325 26.67 22.35 -6.59
CA LEU A 325 26.32 23.74 -6.87
C LEU A 325 25.15 24.22 -6.00
N TYR A 326 23.99 23.54 -6.04
CA TYR A 326 22.82 24.01 -5.30
C TYR A 326 23.00 23.89 -3.77
N ALA A 327 23.72 22.88 -3.26
CA ALA A 327 23.99 22.78 -1.83
C ALA A 327 24.86 23.95 -1.36
N THR A 328 25.90 24.27 -2.12
CA THR A 328 26.78 25.41 -1.83
C THR A 328 26.03 26.75 -1.90
N ALA A 329 25.12 26.92 -2.85
CA ALA A 329 24.29 28.13 -2.96
C ALA A 329 23.34 28.29 -1.76
N ILE A 330 22.73 27.19 -1.30
CA ILE A 330 21.86 27.14 -0.12
C ILE A 330 22.68 27.46 1.14
N ASP A 331 23.83 26.81 1.34
CA ASP A 331 24.69 27.03 2.51
C ASP A 331 25.19 28.47 2.62
N ARG A 332 25.37 29.14 1.47
CA ARG A 332 25.75 30.56 1.41
C ARG A 332 24.58 31.53 1.49
N GLY A 333 23.33 31.04 1.59
CA GLY A 333 22.14 31.88 1.67
C GLY A 333 21.85 32.70 0.41
N LEU A 334 22.35 32.25 -0.75
CA LEU A 334 22.17 32.92 -2.05
C LEU A 334 20.78 32.67 -2.68
N LEU A 335 19.95 31.86 -2.01
CA LEU A 335 18.67 31.39 -2.51
C LEU A 335 17.68 31.35 -1.35
N THR A 336 16.67 32.22 -1.40
CA THR A 336 15.74 32.43 -0.28
C THR A 336 14.33 31.89 -0.55
N ARG A 337 14.01 31.54 -1.81
CA ARG A 337 12.71 31.00 -2.20
C ARG A 337 12.78 29.56 -2.72
N LEU A 338 11.82 28.73 -2.30
CA LEU A 338 11.75 27.30 -2.67
C LEU A 338 11.39 27.06 -4.15
N ASP A 339 10.54 27.91 -4.74
CA ASP A 339 10.21 27.86 -6.16
C ASP A 339 11.42 28.16 -7.04
N HIS A 340 12.27 29.09 -6.61
CA HIS A 340 13.53 29.40 -7.29
C HIS A 340 14.56 28.27 -7.12
N ALA A 341 14.56 27.60 -5.97
CA ALA A 341 15.38 26.40 -5.77
C ALA A 341 14.97 25.24 -6.69
N ALA A 342 13.66 25.03 -6.87
CA ALA A 342 13.15 24.05 -7.83
C ALA A 342 13.56 24.41 -9.28
N TYR A 343 13.45 25.69 -9.65
CA TYR A 343 13.89 26.18 -10.97
C TYR A 343 15.41 25.99 -11.17
N LEU A 344 16.24 26.39 -10.21
CA LEU A 344 17.69 26.21 -10.27
C LEU A 344 18.08 24.74 -10.44
N GLY A 345 17.46 23.84 -9.67
CA GLY A 345 17.70 22.40 -9.80
C GLY A 345 17.38 21.87 -11.20
N ARG A 346 16.28 22.31 -11.81
CA ARG A 346 15.91 21.97 -13.19
C ARG A 346 16.94 22.46 -14.19
N GLU A 347 17.38 23.71 -14.07
CA GLU A 347 18.36 24.30 -14.98
C GLU A 347 19.74 23.63 -14.86
N LEU A 348 20.18 23.30 -13.65
CA LEU A 348 21.43 22.57 -13.43
C LEU A 348 21.38 21.15 -14.01
N ALA A 349 20.26 20.43 -13.89
CA ALA A 349 20.09 19.11 -14.49
C ALA A 349 20.16 19.17 -16.03
N ARG A 350 19.57 20.22 -16.64
CA ARG A 350 19.66 20.45 -18.10
C ARG A 350 21.07 20.79 -18.55
N ALA A 351 21.79 21.61 -17.76
CA ALA A 351 23.18 21.94 -18.04
C ALA A 351 24.11 20.72 -17.90
N GLU A 352 23.88 19.85 -16.91
CA GLU A 352 24.60 18.58 -16.76
C GLU A 352 24.38 17.65 -17.97
N GLU A 353 23.12 17.53 -18.42
CA GLU A 353 22.79 16.75 -19.61
C GLU A 353 23.44 17.32 -20.87
N SER A 354 23.55 18.65 -20.97
CA SER A 354 24.25 19.34 -22.04
C SER A 354 25.75 18.99 -22.06
N LEU A 355 26.43 19.01 -20.90
CA LEU A 355 27.82 18.55 -20.77
C LEU A 355 27.99 17.09 -21.21
N ARG A 356 27.05 16.22 -20.81
CA ARG A 356 27.10 14.78 -21.09
C ARG A 356 26.88 14.46 -22.56
N THR A 357 25.98 15.17 -23.23
CA THR A 357 25.53 14.85 -24.59
C THR A 357 26.10 15.75 -25.67
N GLY A 358 26.72 16.88 -25.30
CA GLY A 358 27.18 17.92 -26.24
C GLY A 358 26.05 18.73 -26.87
N ARG A 359 24.79 18.54 -26.44
CA ARG A 359 23.66 19.34 -26.92
C ARG A 359 23.75 20.78 -26.39
N PRO A 360 23.35 21.80 -27.15
CA PRO A 360 23.40 23.18 -26.68
C PRO A 360 22.47 23.40 -25.49
N TYR A 361 22.94 24.17 -24.51
CA TYR A 361 22.15 24.62 -23.36
C TYR A 361 21.81 26.10 -23.50
N VAL A 362 20.54 26.43 -23.28
CA VAL A 362 20.05 27.79 -23.10
C VAL A 362 19.15 27.76 -21.87
N GLN A 363 19.43 28.63 -20.90
CA GLN A 363 18.64 28.72 -19.68
C GLN A 363 17.23 29.21 -20.00
N ASP A 364 16.22 28.50 -19.51
CA ASP A 364 14.82 28.87 -19.78
C ASP A 364 14.42 30.09 -18.96
N ARG A 365 13.36 30.80 -19.37
CA ARG A 365 12.79 31.86 -18.54
C ARG A 365 12.24 31.28 -17.22
N ALA A 366 12.36 32.05 -16.14
CA ALA A 366 11.73 31.74 -14.87
C ALA A 366 10.18 31.68 -15.01
N PRO A 367 9.49 30.77 -14.28
CA PRO A 367 8.03 30.65 -14.33
C PRO A 367 7.28 31.94 -13.94
N GLY A 368 6.12 32.16 -14.54
CA GLY A 368 5.24 33.30 -14.27
C GLY A 368 5.46 34.53 -15.17
N GLU A 369 4.43 35.37 -15.25
CA GLU A 369 4.51 36.62 -16.01
C GLU A 369 5.26 37.70 -15.22
N VAL A 370 6.16 38.41 -15.89
CA VAL A 370 6.73 39.65 -15.38
C VAL A 370 5.67 40.72 -15.61
N LEU A 371 4.99 41.18 -14.56
CA LEU A 371 4.05 42.29 -14.70
C LEU A 371 4.83 43.54 -15.12
N PRO A 372 4.36 44.29 -16.14
CA PRO A 372 4.97 45.56 -16.48
C PRO A 372 4.89 46.49 -15.28
N VAL A 373 6.03 47.07 -14.88
CA VAL A 373 6.07 48.12 -13.87
C VAL A 373 5.21 49.26 -14.39
N ALA A 374 4.13 49.61 -13.68
CA ALA A 374 3.31 50.75 -14.02
C ALA A 374 4.20 52.00 -14.03
N VAL A 375 4.45 52.55 -15.23
CA VAL A 375 5.17 53.80 -15.39
C VAL A 375 4.31 54.87 -14.74
N LYS A 376 4.74 55.39 -13.58
CA LYS A 376 4.14 56.61 -13.03
C LYS A 376 4.26 57.71 -14.08
N PRO A 377 3.18 58.41 -14.46
CA PRO A 377 3.29 59.52 -15.38
C PRO A 377 4.23 60.56 -14.77
N ALA A 378 5.21 60.99 -15.55
CA ALA A 378 6.11 62.07 -15.18
C ALA A 378 5.28 63.30 -14.82
N CYS A 379 5.59 63.89 -13.66
CA CYS A 379 5.06 65.18 -13.23
C CYS A 379 5.31 66.21 -14.36
N GLY A 380 4.22 66.61 -15.02
CA GLY A 380 4.24 67.67 -16.02
C GLY A 380 4.29 69.01 -15.30
N CYS A 381 5.50 69.58 -15.18
CA CYS A 381 5.66 71.01 -14.96
C CYS A 381 5.47 71.69 -16.32
N GLY A 382 4.27 72.20 -16.58
CA GLY A 382 4.01 73.09 -17.72
C GLY A 382 4.47 74.52 -17.42
N PRO A 383 4.93 75.29 -18.43
CA PRO A 383 5.14 76.72 -18.29
C PRO A 383 3.88 77.49 -18.70
N GLU A 384 3.20 78.08 -17.73
CA GLU A 384 2.36 79.27 -17.88
C GLU A 384 3.11 80.40 -17.15
N GLU A 385 3.23 81.64 -17.57
CA GLU A 385 2.76 82.49 -18.65
C GLU A 385 3.68 83.74 -18.58
N VAL A 386 3.74 84.59 -19.62
CA VAL A 386 3.50 86.04 -19.53
C VAL A 386 3.63 86.63 -20.94
N CYS A 387 2.49 87.09 -21.46
CA CYS A 387 2.39 88.10 -22.51
C CYS A 387 2.88 89.46 -21.99
N HIS A 388 3.69 90.19 -22.78
CA HIS A 388 3.55 91.64 -23.06
C HIS A 388 4.69 92.10 -23.99
N GLU A 389 4.36 92.63 -25.18
CA GLU A 389 4.46 94.06 -25.51
C GLU A 389 4.29 94.33 -27.02
N ARG A 390 3.34 95.23 -27.30
CA ARG A 390 3.13 96.15 -28.44
C ARG A 390 2.69 95.63 -29.80
#